data_AF-A0A8J4YKE5-F1
#
_entry.id   AF-A0A8J4YKE5-F1
#
_cell.length_a   1.000
_cell.length_b   1.000
_cell.length_c   1.000
_cell.angle_alpha   90.00
_cell.angle_beta   90.00
_cell.angle_gamma   90.00
#
_symmetry.space_group_name_H-M   'P 1'
#
loop_
_entity.id
_entity.type
_entity.pdbx_description
1 polymer ?
#
loop_
_entity_poly.entity_id
_entity_poly.type
_entity_poly.pdbx_seq_one_letter_code
_entity_poly.pdbx_strand_id
1 'polypeptide(L)'
;MYRGSSWSELTPEKLKDLTCAHEYAVAVSNRFDVLGALEDPVELWDTFKRETLQAAKECIGERPRSRRGFVSTETLEKIDESRAARLAGNQDQHRALSRRTRTLLWRDKERYVRSLAEDVEGHLNANDLRPTYRALKKLRSKSPSRASAIRTADGRLVSDMDGQMARWAEYFGQSNVMACERRSTDVVWLLEKSPTSSFPGNRLPSRGEVLQMILFHHKIQKEVLFAAAASTAEKVLEVWRRANIPTSDVSWVKKKILKLYEEYGALAKSKSRKTETEEMKRCIFRDSLEDIFDIAHSKAMEAKIPEEDKAFLEAQREDRQSCSMSGVDEKLKRATGEAT
;
A
#
# COMPACT_ATOMS: atom_id res chain seq x y z
N MET A 1 2.65 -3.74 21.87
CA MET A 1 4.07 -3.85 22.29
C MET A 1 4.51 -5.30 22.16
N TYR A 2 5.10 -5.66 21.01
CA TYR A 2 6.00 -6.81 20.98
C TYR A 2 7.25 -6.38 21.74
N ARG A 3 7.55 -7.01 22.89
CA ARG A 3 8.84 -6.81 23.56
C ARG A 3 9.92 -7.36 22.64
N GLY A 4 10.53 -6.47 21.87
CA GLY A 4 11.76 -6.74 21.13
C GLY A 4 12.94 -6.74 22.09
N SER A 5 13.03 -7.77 22.92
CA SER A 5 14.27 -8.09 23.61
C SER A 5 14.45 -9.60 23.53
N SER A 6 15.17 -9.99 22.48
CA SER A 6 15.70 -11.33 22.29
C SER A 6 16.79 -11.56 23.34
N TRP A 7 16.39 -11.85 24.58
CA TRP A 7 17.33 -12.38 25.56
C TRP A 7 17.46 -13.87 25.31
N SER A 8 18.67 -14.33 24.97
CA SER A 8 19.03 -15.75 25.07
C SER A 8 18.91 -16.12 26.55
N GLU A 9 17.83 -16.79 26.94
CA GLU A 9 17.71 -17.32 28.30
C GLU A 9 18.73 -18.46 28.45
N LEU A 10 19.77 -18.23 29.26
CA LEU A 10 20.62 -19.29 29.77
C LEU A 10 19.75 -20.30 30.53
N THR A 11 20.15 -21.58 30.59
CA THR A 11 19.43 -22.60 31.38
C THR A 11 20.10 -22.81 32.74
N PRO A 12 19.83 -21.97 33.76
CA PRO A 12 20.40 -22.16 35.10
C PRO A 12 19.96 -23.49 35.73
N GLU A 13 18.91 -24.13 35.21
CA GLU A 13 18.47 -25.47 35.63
C GLU A 13 19.56 -26.54 35.45
N LYS A 14 20.47 -26.38 34.49
CA LYS A 14 21.59 -27.32 34.28
C LYS A 14 22.71 -27.15 35.31
N LEU A 15 22.81 -26.01 35.99
CA LEU A 15 23.75 -25.80 37.11
C LEU A 15 23.35 -26.57 38.37
N LYS A 16 22.19 -27.24 38.36
CA LYS A 16 21.82 -28.20 39.41
C LYS A 16 22.67 -29.48 39.33
N ASP A 17 23.29 -29.76 38.18
CA ASP A 17 24.23 -30.86 38.03
C ASP A 17 25.61 -30.43 38.56
N LEU A 18 26.20 -31.27 39.44
CA LEU A 18 27.43 -30.97 40.17
C LEU A 18 28.65 -30.86 39.24
N THR A 19 28.66 -31.63 38.16
CA THR A 19 29.74 -31.64 37.15
C THR A 19 29.73 -30.33 36.34
N CYS A 20 28.57 -29.93 35.82
CA CYS A 20 28.40 -28.71 35.05
C CYS A 20 28.68 -27.46 35.89
N ALA A 21 28.31 -27.47 37.18
CA ALA A 21 28.63 -26.40 38.11
C ALA A 21 30.15 -26.27 38.36
N HIS A 22 30.86 -27.39 38.49
CA HIS A 22 32.31 -27.41 38.67
C HIS A 22 33.06 -26.92 37.43
N GLU A 23 32.67 -27.40 36.24
CA GLU A 23 33.24 -26.95 34.96
C GLU A 23 33.05 -25.45 34.74
N TYR A 24 31.86 -24.91 35.05
CA TYR A 24 31.60 -23.49 34.99
C TYR A 24 32.46 -22.69 35.98
N ALA A 25 32.59 -23.16 37.23
CA ALA A 25 33.42 -22.49 38.23
C ALA A 25 34.89 -22.42 37.83
N VAL A 26 35.43 -23.51 37.29
CA VAL A 26 36.81 -23.56 36.78
C VAL A 26 36.98 -22.64 35.56
N ALA A 27 36.03 -22.65 34.61
CA ALA A 27 36.07 -21.79 33.43
C ALA A 27 36.01 -20.29 33.79
N VAL A 28 35.22 -19.94 34.81
CA VAL A 28 35.16 -18.57 35.33
C VAL A 28 36.48 -18.19 35.99
N SER A 29 37.01 -19.02 36.91
CA SER A 29 38.29 -18.74 37.60
C SER A 29 39.41 -18.51 36.59
N ASN A 30 39.61 -19.44 35.66
CA ASN A 30 40.67 -19.37 34.66
C ASN A 30 40.59 -18.11 33.79
N ARG A 31 39.39 -17.61 33.49
CA ARG A 31 39.20 -16.38 32.71
C ARG A 31 39.57 -15.14 33.51
N PHE A 32 39.19 -15.08 34.79
CA PHE A 32 39.53 -13.95 35.65
C PHE A 32 41.02 -13.94 36.03
N ASP A 33 41.67 -15.09 36.12
CA ASP A 33 43.11 -15.20 36.37
C ASP A 33 43.97 -14.59 35.23
N VAL A 34 43.42 -14.52 34.02
CA VAL A 34 44.08 -13.93 32.83
C VAL A 34 43.82 -12.42 32.72
N LEU A 35 42.82 -11.88 33.42
CA LEU A 35 42.50 -10.45 33.36
C LEU A 35 43.44 -9.66 34.27
N GLY A 36 44.09 -8.63 33.72
CA GLY A 36 44.86 -7.67 34.49
C GLY A 36 44.00 -6.85 35.44
N ALA A 37 44.61 -6.22 36.45
CA ALA A 37 43.91 -5.34 37.37
C ALA A 37 43.39 -4.09 36.63
N LEU A 38 42.06 -4.00 36.47
CA LEU A 38 41.37 -2.80 35.98
C LEU A 38 40.97 -1.92 37.19
N GLU A 39 41.20 -0.61 37.10
CA GLU A 39 40.94 0.36 38.19
C GLU A 39 39.54 0.99 38.13
N ASP A 40 38.87 1.00 36.96
CA ASP A 40 37.55 1.65 36.80
C ASP A 40 36.37 0.72 37.21
N PRO A 41 35.54 1.11 38.19
CA PRO A 41 34.36 0.34 38.62
C PRO A 41 33.34 0.04 37.50
N VAL A 42 33.19 0.92 36.51
CA VAL A 42 32.23 0.71 35.42
C VAL A 42 32.73 -0.36 34.45
N GLU A 43 34.00 -0.26 34.05
CA GLU A 43 34.65 -1.28 33.21
C GLU A 43 34.79 -2.62 33.91
N LEU A 44 35.05 -2.65 35.23
CA LEU A 44 35.06 -3.86 36.04
C LEU A 44 33.71 -4.61 36.00
N TRP A 45 32.60 -3.88 36.07
CA TRP A 45 31.28 -4.49 36.03
C TRP A 45 30.92 -5.05 34.64
N ASP A 46 31.32 -4.35 33.57
CA ASP A 46 31.04 -4.78 32.21
C ASP A 46 31.95 -5.93 31.76
N THR A 47 33.23 -5.93 32.16
CA THR A 47 34.14 -7.07 32.02
C THR A 47 33.63 -8.27 32.79
N PHE A 48 33.23 -8.09 34.05
CA PHE A 48 32.66 -9.15 34.87
C PHE A 48 31.43 -9.80 34.23
N LYS A 49 30.44 -9.00 33.83
CA LYS A 49 29.24 -9.49 33.13
C LYS A 49 29.58 -10.25 31.86
N ARG A 50 30.47 -9.70 31.04
CA ARG A 50 30.84 -10.27 29.75
C ARG A 50 31.49 -11.64 29.92
N GLU A 51 32.48 -11.75 30.80
CA GLU A 51 33.23 -13.00 30.98
C GLU A 51 32.40 -14.08 31.67
N THR A 52 31.61 -13.72 32.69
CA THR A 52 30.68 -14.66 33.34
C THR A 52 29.61 -15.16 32.38
N LEU A 53 29.01 -14.28 31.56
CA LEU A 53 28.03 -14.68 30.55
C LEU A 53 28.66 -15.51 29.43
N GLN A 54 29.90 -15.24 29.04
CA GLN A 54 30.59 -16.00 28.01
C GLN A 54 30.96 -17.40 28.49
N ALA A 55 31.51 -17.54 29.71
CA ALA A 55 31.74 -18.83 30.35
C ALA A 55 30.43 -19.61 30.52
N ALA A 56 29.34 -18.94 30.89
CA ALA A 56 28.03 -19.57 31.03
C ALA A 56 27.51 -20.09 29.68
N LYS A 57 27.71 -19.35 28.59
CA LYS A 57 27.32 -19.80 27.25
C LYS A 57 28.10 -21.04 26.79
N GLU A 58 29.39 -21.12 27.11
CA GLU A 58 30.25 -22.23 26.71
C GLU A 58 29.97 -23.51 27.52
N CYS A 59 29.82 -23.41 28.84
CA CYS A 59 29.60 -24.58 29.70
C CYS A 59 28.13 -25.05 29.72
N ILE A 60 27.18 -24.12 29.80
CA ILE A 60 25.75 -24.43 30.04
C ILE A 60 24.98 -24.54 28.71
N GLY A 61 25.41 -23.78 27.71
CA GLY A 61 24.71 -23.61 26.44
C GLY A 61 23.47 -22.70 26.57
N GLU A 62 22.98 -22.23 25.43
CA GLU A 62 21.76 -21.42 25.36
C GLU A 62 20.51 -22.32 25.31
N ARG A 63 19.42 -21.90 25.96
CA ARG A 63 18.14 -22.58 25.74
C ARG A 63 17.74 -22.36 24.28
N PRO A 64 17.46 -23.43 23.50
CA PRO A 64 16.91 -23.23 22.18
C PRO A 64 15.60 -22.47 22.31
N ARG A 65 15.36 -21.49 21.42
CA ARG A 65 14.11 -20.73 21.38
C ARG A 65 12.94 -21.69 21.54
N SER A 66 12.15 -21.51 22.61
CA SER A 66 10.99 -22.36 22.88
C SER A 66 10.10 -22.35 21.64
N ARG A 67 9.91 -23.52 21.03
CA ARG A 67 9.18 -23.73 19.76
C ARG A 67 7.67 -23.59 19.95
N ARG A 68 7.21 -22.53 20.64
CA ARG A 68 5.81 -22.21 20.87
C ARG A 68 5.22 -21.54 19.62
N GLY A 69 5.19 -22.27 18.52
CA GLY A 69 4.62 -21.78 17.26
C GLY A 69 4.32 -22.91 16.29
N PHE A 70 3.45 -22.62 15.33
CA PHE A 70 3.10 -23.53 14.23
C PHE A 70 4.20 -23.67 13.16
N VAL A 71 5.29 -22.91 13.30
CA VAL A 71 6.38 -22.83 12.32
C VAL A 71 7.35 -23.99 12.53
N SER A 72 7.63 -24.74 11.46
CA SER A 72 8.55 -25.88 11.49
C SER A 72 10.02 -25.46 11.59
N THR A 73 10.89 -26.39 11.99
CA THR A 73 12.34 -26.18 12.09
C THR A 73 12.96 -25.84 10.73
N GLU A 74 12.57 -26.55 9.68
CA GLU A 74 12.97 -26.28 8.29
C GLU A 74 12.69 -24.82 7.89
N THR A 75 11.49 -24.31 8.21
CA THR A 75 11.11 -22.92 7.88
C THR A 75 11.91 -21.90 8.67
N LEU A 76 12.26 -22.19 9.93
CA LEU A 76 13.11 -21.33 10.75
C LEU A 76 14.53 -21.27 10.22
N GLU A 77 15.11 -22.41 9.83
CA GLU A 77 16.43 -22.47 9.19
C GLU A 77 16.45 -21.62 7.92
N LYS A 78 15.41 -21.70 7.08
CA LYS A 78 15.29 -20.85 5.88
C LYS A 78 15.11 -19.36 6.20
N ILE A 79 14.46 -19.01 7.32
CA ILE A 79 14.41 -17.61 7.79
C ILE A 79 15.82 -17.13 8.16
N ASP A 80 16.56 -17.94 8.90
CA ASP A 80 17.89 -17.59 9.37
C ASP A 80 18.91 -17.54 8.21
N GLU A 81 18.82 -18.44 7.23
CA GLU A 81 19.55 -18.36 5.95
C GLU A 81 19.21 -17.07 5.18
N SER A 82 17.93 -16.69 5.09
CA SER A 82 17.53 -15.44 4.45
C SER A 82 18.12 -14.21 5.16
N ARG A 83 18.12 -14.22 6.50
CA ARG A 83 18.76 -13.16 7.30
C ARG A 83 20.27 -13.10 7.07
N ALA A 84 20.95 -14.24 7.00
CA ALA A 84 22.37 -14.31 6.70
C ALA A 84 22.69 -13.76 5.30
N ALA A 85 21.92 -14.13 4.28
CA ALA A 85 22.08 -13.62 2.92
C ALA A 85 21.87 -12.10 2.83
N ARG A 86 20.94 -11.54 3.63
CA ARG A 86 20.74 -10.09 3.75
C ARG A 86 21.94 -9.39 4.39
N LEU A 87 22.53 -9.98 5.43
CA LEU A 87 23.72 -9.42 6.11
C LEU A 87 24.98 -9.53 5.24
N ALA A 88 25.08 -10.58 4.42
CA ALA A 88 26.17 -10.79 3.47
C ALA A 88 26.08 -9.90 2.21
N GLY A 89 24.99 -9.14 2.01
CA GLY A 89 24.81 -8.27 0.84
C GLY A 89 24.34 -8.97 -0.44
N ASN A 90 24.11 -10.29 -0.42
CA ASN A 90 23.67 -11.07 -1.57
C ASN A 90 22.17 -10.89 -1.84
N GLN A 91 21.82 -9.84 -2.60
CA GLN A 91 20.41 -9.46 -2.83
C GLN A 91 19.59 -10.55 -3.53
N ASP A 92 20.14 -11.26 -4.52
CA ASP A 92 19.39 -12.26 -5.28
C ASP A 92 19.11 -13.52 -4.47
N GLN A 93 20.09 -13.98 -3.69
CA GLN A 93 19.90 -15.09 -2.75
C GLN A 93 18.88 -14.72 -1.67
N HIS A 94 18.95 -13.50 -1.11
CA HIS A 94 17.94 -13.02 -0.16
C HIS A 94 16.53 -12.98 -0.78
N ARG A 95 16.39 -12.52 -2.03
CA ARG A 95 15.09 -12.50 -2.74
C ARG A 95 14.55 -13.91 -2.95
N ALA A 96 15.38 -14.86 -3.40
CA ALA A 96 15.00 -16.25 -3.62
C ALA A 96 14.60 -16.96 -2.32
N LEU A 97 15.44 -16.83 -1.27
CA LEU A 97 15.17 -17.39 0.05
C LEU A 97 13.92 -16.78 0.67
N SER A 98 13.73 -15.46 0.57
CA SER A 98 12.52 -14.79 1.08
C SER A 98 11.23 -15.30 0.44
N ARG A 99 11.23 -15.57 -0.88
CA ARG A 99 10.09 -16.19 -1.56
C ARG A 99 9.83 -17.60 -1.02
N ARG A 100 10.88 -18.41 -0.91
CA ARG A 100 10.80 -19.79 -0.40
C ARG A 100 10.31 -19.84 1.04
N THR A 101 10.84 -18.97 1.91
CA THR A 101 10.41 -18.79 3.30
C THR A 101 8.93 -18.43 3.39
N ARG A 102 8.43 -17.53 2.54
CA ARG A 102 7.00 -17.19 2.51
C ARG A 102 6.15 -18.41 2.20
N THR A 103 6.50 -19.19 1.17
CA THR A 103 5.80 -20.43 0.81
C THR A 103 5.80 -21.45 1.95
N LEU A 104 6.94 -21.66 2.59
CA LEU A 104 7.06 -22.58 3.73
C LEU A 104 6.23 -22.12 4.94
N LEU A 105 6.18 -20.82 5.22
CA LEU A 105 5.33 -20.26 6.27
C LEU A 105 3.84 -20.46 5.99
N TRP A 106 3.41 -20.33 4.73
CA TRP A 106 2.03 -20.64 4.34
C TRP A 106 1.72 -22.13 4.54
N ARG A 107 2.60 -23.02 4.07
CA ARG A 107 2.47 -24.47 4.25
C ARG A 107 2.35 -24.86 5.72
N ASP A 108 3.22 -24.30 6.58
CA ASP A 108 3.23 -24.60 8.01
C ASP A 108 1.98 -24.06 8.72
N LYS A 109 1.52 -22.86 8.34
CA LYS A 109 0.24 -22.31 8.82
C LYS A 109 -0.93 -23.19 8.42
N GLU A 110 -0.97 -23.62 7.17
CA GLU A 110 -2.03 -24.49 6.66
C GLU A 110 -2.04 -25.84 7.39
N ARG A 111 -0.88 -26.45 7.59
CA ARG A 111 -0.73 -27.71 8.35
C ARG A 111 -1.28 -27.56 9.78
N TYR A 112 -0.98 -26.45 10.44
CA TYR A 112 -1.46 -26.18 11.79
C TYR A 112 -2.96 -25.92 11.86
N VAL A 113 -3.53 -25.20 10.88
CA VAL A 113 -4.98 -25.00 10.82
C VAL A 113 -5.69 -26.33 10.54
N ARG A 114 -5.12 -27.17 9.67
CA ARG A 114 -5.63 -28.51 9.38
C ARG A 114 -5.61 -29.41 10.62
N SER A 115 -4.48 -29.49 11.33
CA SER A 115 -4.40 -30.29 12.56
C SER A 115 -5.37 -29.81 13.63
N LEU A 116 -5.58 -28.48 13.74
CA LEU A 116 -6.53 -27.92 14.68
C LEU A 116 -7.98 -28.22 14.31
N ALA A 117 -8.30 -28.35 13.02
CA ALA A 117 -9.60 -28.79 12.55
C ALA A 117 -9.82 -30.29 12.82
N GLU A 118 -8.82 -31.12 12.57
CA GLU A 118 -8.84 -32.56 12.90
C GLU A 118 -9.03 -32.77 14.41
N ASP A 119 -8.32 -32.01 15.26
CA ASP A 119 -8.52 -32.03 16.71
C ASP A 119 -9.97 -31.67 17.09
N VAL A 120 -10.55 -30.64 16.45
CA VAL A 120 -11.95 -30.22 16.68
C VAL A 120 -12.92 -31.33 16.29
N GLU A 121 -12.74 -31.94 15.11
CA GLU A 121 -13.58 -33.05 14.65
C GLU A 121 -13.48 -34.26 15.58
N GLY A 122 -12.26 -34.60 16.02
CA GLY A 122 -12.03 -35.69 16.98
C GLY A 122 -12.72 -35.45 18.32
N HIS A 123 -12.62 -34.23 18.88
CA HIS A 123 -13.29 -33.88 20.12
C HIS A 123 -14.82 -33.79 19.99
N LEU A 124 -15.33 -33.35 18.84
CA LEU A 124 -16.77 -33.37 18.55
C LEU A 124 -17.31 -34.79 18.45
N ASN A 125 -16.60 -35.69 17.77
CA ASN A 125 -16.96 -37.11 17.68
C ASN A 125 -16.94 -37.80 19.06
N ALA A 126 -16.02 -37.39 19.94
CA ALA A 126 -15.97 -37.84 21.33
C ALA A 126 -16.98 -37.12 22.27
N ASN A 127 -17.77 -36.18 21.75
CA ASN A 127 -18.68 -35.31 22.48
C ASN A 127 -18.03 -34.52 23.64
N ASP A 128 -16.73 -34.21 23.54
CA ASP A 128 -16.00 -33.41 24.53
C ASP A 128 -15.97 -31.93 24.12
N LEU A 129 -16.85 -31.15 24.73
CA LEU A 129 -17.04 -29.74 24.40
C LEU A 129 -15.89 -28.84 24.86
N ARG A 130 -15.14 -29.21 25.90
CA ARG A 130 -14.14 -28.33 26.52
C ARG A 130 -12.88 -28.15 25.63
N PRO A 131 -12.22 -29.21 25.15
CA PRO A 131 -11.12 -29.10 24.19
C PRO A 131 -11.58 -28.54 22.84
N THR A 132 -12.78 -28.93 22.38
CA THR A 132 -13.42 -28.38 21.17
C THR A 132 -13.47 -26.86 21.22
N TYR A 133 -14.03 -26.29 22.30
CA TYR A 133 -14.13 -24.84 22.45
C TYR A 133 -12.76 -24.16 22.54
N ARG A 134 -11.77 -24.79 23.22
CA ARG A 134 -10.39 -24.29 23.27
C ARG A 134 -9.73 -24.25 21.90
N ALA A 135 -9.94 -25.27 21.07
CA ALA A 135 -9.42 -25.35 19.71
C ALA A 135 -10.11 -24.35 18.77
N LEU A 136 -11.45 -24.24 18.84
CA LEU A 136 -12.22 -23.25 18.11
C LEU A 136 -11.81 -21.81 18.45
N LYS A 137 -11.50 -21.53 19.73
CA LYS A 137 -10.98 -20.24 20.16
C LYS A 137 -9.60 -19.91 19.57
N LYS A 138 -8.78 -20.92 19.26
CA LYS A 138 -7.49 -20.75 18.58
C LYS A 138 -7.66 -20.53 17.07
N LEU A 139 -8.67 -21.15 16.43
CA LEU A 139 -9.02 -20.92 15.02
C LEU A 139 -9.59 -19.53 14.77
N ARG A 140 -10.40 -19.03 15.71
CA ARG A 140 -10.97 -17.69 15.62
C ARG A 140 -9.85 -16.64 15.60
N SER A 141 -9.94 -15.70 14.67
CA SER A 141 -9.04 -14.54 14.65
C SER A 141 -9.14 -13.78 15.98
N LYS A 142 -7.99 -13.43 16.56
CA LYS A 142 -7.96 -12.48 17.68
C LYS A 142 -8.48 -11.16 17.15
N SER A 143 -9.44 -10.55 17.84
CA SER A 143 -9.81 -9.16 17.55
C SER A 143 -8.55 -8.31 17.66
N PRO A 144 -8.35 -7.34 16.76
CA PRO A 144 -7.21 -6.44 16.85
C PRO A 144 -7.24 -5.79 18.23
N SER A 145 -6.14 -5.92 18.99
CA SER A 145 -6.03 -5.17 20.25
C SER A 145 -6.02 -3.69 19.90
N ARG A 146 -7.01 -2.94 20.37
CA ARG A 146 -6.97 -1.48 20.27
C ARG A 146 -5.72 -1.00 21.00
N ALA A 147 -4.86 -0.22 20.33
CA ALA A 147 -3.75 0.43 21.01
C ALA A 147 -4.33 1.35 22.08
N SER A 148 -4.02 1.11 23.36
CA SER A 148 -4.78 1.66 24.47
C SER A 148 -4.31 3.03 24.95
N ALA A 149 -3.13 3.51 24.53
CA ALA A 149 -2.71 4.88 24.85
C ALA A 149 -1.48 5.33 24.04
N ILE A 150 -1.42 6.63 23.78
CA ILE A 150 -0.34 7.31 23.05
C ILE A 150 0.29 8.35 23.97
N ARG A 151 1.61 8.50 23.93
CA ARG A 151 2.32 9.52 24.72
C ARG A 151 2.29 10.87 23.99
N THR A 152 1.89 11.93 24.69
CA THR A 152 2.04 13.32 24.23
C THR A 152 3.49 13.79 24.33
N ALA A 153 3.80 14.93 23.72
CA ALA A 153 5.13 15.56 23.79
C ALA A 153 5.54 15.84 25.25
N ASP A 154 4.57 16.18 26.10
CA ASP A 154 4.76 16.43 27.54
C ASP A 154 4.89 15.15 28.38
N GLY A 155 4.97 13.97 27.74
CA GLY A 155 5.13 12.68 28.41
C GLY A 155 3.86 12.08 29.03
N ARG A 156 2.70 12.73 28.91
CA ARG A 156 1.42 12.21 29.43
C ARG A 156 0.86 11.10 28.52
N LEU A 157 0.27 10.07 29.11
CA LEU A 157 -0.44 9.02 28.38
C LEU A 157 -1.87 9.44 28.08
N VAL A 158 -2.20 9.52 26.79
CA VAL A 158 -3.54 9.82 26.29
C VAL A 158 -4.18 8.52 25.80
N SER A 159 -5.12 8.02 26.58
CA SER A 159 -5.93 6.84 26.25
C SER A 159 -7.20 7.16 25.47
N ASP A 160 -7.61 8.43 25.45
CA ASP A 160 -8.84 8.89 24.80
C ASP A 160 -8.70 8.95 23.27
N MET A 161 -9.76 8.59 22.54
CA MET A 161 -9.72 8.50 21.07
C MET A 161 -9.45 9.87 20.41
N ASP A 162 -10.08 10.93 20.93
CA ASP A 162 -9.92 12.28 20.38
C ASP A 162 -8.52 12.83 20.67
N GLY A 163 -8.03 12.60 21.89
CA GLY A 163 -6.65 12.96 22.24
C GLY A 163 -5.60 12.15 21.46
N GLN A 164 -5.88 10.88 21.12
CA GLN A 164 -5.04 10.12 20.21
C GLN A 164 -5.06 10.74 18.81
N MET A 165 -6.23 11.07 18.25
CA MET A 165 -6.33 11.69 16.92
C MET A 165 -5.62 13.06 16.87
N ALA A 166 -5.76 13.89 17.90
CA ALA A 166 -5.07 15.17 18.01
C ALA A 166 -3.55 15.01 18.06
N ARG A 167 -3.05 14.03 18.84
CA ARG A 167 -1.60 13.74 18.87
C ARG A 167 -1.07 13.22 17.54
N TRP A 168 -1.85 12.40 16.83
CA TRP A 168 -1.50 12.00 15.47
C TRP A 168 -1.44 13.23 14.55
N ALA A 169 -2.46 14.10 14.58
CA ALA A 169 -2.48 15.32 13.77
C ALA A 169 -1.26 16.22 14.04
N GLU A 170 -0.90 16.42 15.30
CA GLU A 170 0.28 17.18 15.71
C GLU A 170 1.59 16.55 15.23
N TYR A 171 1.77 15.24 15.44
CA TYR A 171 2.96 14.51 15.00
C TYR A 171 3.15 14.57 13.48
N PHE A 172 2.06 14.45 12.71
CA PHE A 172 2.12 14.55 11.25
C PHE A 172 2.18 15.98 10.72
N GLY A 173 1.73 16.97 11.51
CA GLY A 173 1.88 18.38 11.18
C GLY A 173 3.31 18.90 11.42
N GLN A 174 3.97 18.46 12.49
CA GLN A 174 5.36 18.85 12.82
C GLN A 174 6.39 18.19 11.89
N SER A 175 6.12 16.98 11.38
CA SER A 175 7.00 16.26 10.46
C SER A 175 6.91 16.74 9.00
N ASN A 176 6.70 18.05 8.76
CA ASN A 176 6.54 18.62 7.42
C ASN A 176 7.84 19.18 6.80
N VAL A 177 9.01 18.65 7.18
CA VAL A 177 10.29 18.88 6.45
C VAL A 177 10.77 17.62 5.72
N MET A 178 10.04 16.52 5.82
CA MET A 178 10.19 15.36 4.93
C MET A 178 8.79 14.87 4.62
N ALA A 179 8.20 15.49 3.58
CA ALA A 179 6.95 15.05 2.96
C ALA A 179 7.13 13.62 2.43
N CYS A 180 6.95 12.64 3.31
CA CYS A 180 6.55 11.31 2.92
C CYS A 180 5.18 11.46 2.26
N GLU A 181 5.11 11.10 0.98
CA GLU A 181 3.90 11.00 0.17
C GLU A 181 2.85 10.12 0.85
N ARG A 182 2.13 10.69 1.80
CA ARG A 182 0.72 10.40 1.95
C ARG A 182 0.08 10.89 0.66
N ARG A 183 -0.15 9.94 -0.24
CA ARG A 183 -0.97 10.11 -1.44
C ARG A 183 -2.10 11.06 -1.12
N SER A 184 -1.98 12.30 -1.59
CA SER A 184 -3.11 13.20 -1.68
C SER A 184 -4.20 12.41 -2.39
N THR A 185 -5.31 12.21 -1.70
CA THR A 185 -6.53 11.61 -2.25
C THR A 185 -7.15 12.48 -3.35
N ASP A 186 -6.56 13.64 -3.64
CA ASP A 186 -7.09 14.64 -4.57
C ASP A 186 -6.41 14.56 -5.93
N VAL A 187 -5.28 13.86 -6.06
CA VAL A 187 -4.65 13.62 -7.37
C VAL A 187 -5.11 12.26 -7.89
N VAL A 188 -5.82 12.29 -9.02
CA VAL A 188 -6.26 11.07 -9.69
C VAL A 188 -5.02 10.32 -10.18
N TRP A 189 -4.74 9.13 -9.65
CA TRP A 189 -3.61 8.30 -10.10
C TRP A 189 -3.59 8.20 -11.65
N LEU A 190 -2.48 8.53 -12.34
CA LEU A 190 -2.29 8.79 -13.81
C LEU A 190 -2.60 10.20 -14.33
N LEU A 191 -3.42 10.97 -13.65
CA LEU A 191 -3.74 12.35 -13.99
C LEU A 191 -3.08 13.25 -12.94
N GLU A 192 -2.05 14.01 -13.32
CA GLU A 192 -1.35 14.97 -12.44
C GLU A 192 -2.24 16.18 -12.03
N LYS A 193 -3.56 16.05 -12.18
CA LYS A 193 -4.57 17.09 -11.98
C LYS A 193 -5.68 16.58 -11.06
N SER A 194 -6.27 17.49 -10.31
CA SER A 194 -7.39 17.20 -9.41
C SER A 194 -8.71 17.01 -10.18
N PRO A 195 -9.66 16.21 -9.65
CA PRO A 195 -10.99 16.05 -10.24
C PRO A 195 -11.70 17.41 -10.32
N THR A 196 -12.00 17.88 -11.53
CA THR A 196 -12.65 19.18 -11.77
C THR A 196 -14.13 18.99 -12.09
N SER A 197 -14.98 19.91 -11.63
CA SER A 197 -16.44 19.86 -11.79
C SER A 197 -16.96 20.49 -13.10
N SER A 198 -16.09 21.12 -13.88
CA SER A 198 -16.42 21.85 -15.13
C SER A 198 -15.33 21.64 -16.20
N PHE A 199 -15.73 21.69 -17.47
CA PHE A 199 -14.81 21.65 -18.61
C PHE A 199 -14.30 23.07 -18.96
N PRO A 200 -13.05 23.23 -19.41
CA PRO A 200 -12.59 24.49 -19.98
C PRO A 200 -13.39 24.77 -21.27
N GLY A 201 -14.31 25.73 -21.22
CA GLY A 201 -15.38 25.92 -22.21
C GLY A 201 -14.98 26.38 -23.62
N ASN A 202 -13.70 26.31 -23.97
CA ASN A 202 -13.14 26.86 -25.21
C ASN A 202 -12.69 25.77 -26.20
N ARG A 203 -12.75 24.48 -25.83
CA ARG A 203 -12.29 23.32 -26.62
C ARG A 203 -13.18 22.10 -26.37
N LEU A 204 -13.14 21.11 -27.26
CA LEU A 204 -13.79 19.82 -27.00
C LEU A 204 -13.11 19.10 -25.82
N PRO A 205 -13.86 18.33 -25.02
CA PRO A 205 -13.33 17.70 -23.83
C PRO A 205 -12.36 16.58 -24.18
N SER A 206 -11.24 16.48 -23.46
CA SER A 206 -10.32 15.34 -23.60
C SER A 206 -10.81 14.10 -22.87
N ARG A 207 -10.26 12.96 -23.25
CA ARG A 207 -10.43 11.71 -22.49
C ARG A 207 -10.02 11.89 -21.02
N GLY A 208 -8.93 12.63 -20.75
CA GLY A 208 -8.49 12.97 -19.39
C GLY A 208 -9.49 13.80 -18.59
N GLU A 209 -10.07 14.84 -19.18
CA GLU A 209 -11.06 15.69 -18.51
C GLU A 209 -12.38 14.95 -18.24
N VAL A 210 -12.83 14.13 -19.18
CA VAL A 210 -14.02 13.28 -18.98
C VAL A 210 -13.79 12.29 -17.84
N LEU A 211 -12.59 11.70 -17.77
CA LEU A 211 -12.19 10.82 -16.67
C LEU A 211 -12.15 11.54 -15.32
N GLN A 212 -11.67 12.79 -15.28
CA GLN A 212 -11.69 13.61 -14.06
C GLN A 212 -13.13 13.87 -13.57
N MET A 213 -14.03 14.18 -14.50
CA MET A 213 -15.42 14.51 -14.19
C MET A 213 -16.17 13.30 -13.61
N ILE A 214 -16.05 12.11 -14.21
CA ILE A 214 -16.69 10.90 -13.65
C ILE A 214 -16.09 10.52 -12.29
N LEU A 215 -14.79 10.73 -12.08
CA LEU A 215 -14.14 10.50 -10.80
C LEU A 215 -14.60 11.50 -9.73
N PHE A 216 -14.87 12.74 -10.10
CA PHE A 216 -15.47 13.74 -9.21
C PHE A 216 -16.87 13.31 -8.76
N HIS A 217 -17.76 12.98 -9.70
CA HIS A 217 -19.12 12.54 -9.36
C HIS A 217 -19.13 11.23 -8.55
N HIS A 218 -18.29 10.26 -8.90
CA HIS A 218 -18.28 8.96 -8.21
C HIS A 218 -17.57 8.98 -6.85
N LYS A 219 -16.39 9.62 -6.74
CA LYS A 219 -15.58 9.57 -5.51
C LYS A 219 -15.87 10.71 -4.54
N ILE A 220 -16.18 11.91 -5.04
CA ILE A 220 -16.42 13.10 -4.21
C ILE A 220 -17.91 13.23 -3.91
N GLN A 221 -18.77 13.21 -4.94
CA GLN A 221 -20.23 13.32 -4.77
C GLN A 221 -20.89 12.01 -4.31
N LYS A 222 -20.13 10.89 -4.28
CA LYS A 222 -20.60 9.55 -3.86
C LYS A 222 -21.79 9.04 -4.66
N GLU A 223 -21.94 9.49 -5.91
CA GLU A 223 -22.97 8.98 -6.80
C GLU A 223 -22.66 7.53 -7.23
N VAL A 224 -23.71 6.76 -7.53
CA VAL A 224 -23.55 5.45 -8.18
C VAL A 224 -22.91 5.66 -9.54
N LEU A 225 -22.00 4.75 -9.95
CA LEU A 225 -21.24 4.86 -11.21
C LEU A 225 -22.12 5.21 -12.42
N PHE A 226 -23.29 4.60 -12.52
CA PHE A 226 -24.22 4.83 -13.62
C PHE A 226 -24.84 6.25 -13.61
N ALA A 227 -25.15 6.78 -12.42
CA ALA A 227 -25.62 8.15 -12.26
C ALA A 227 -24.50 9.14 -12.57
N ALA A 228 -23.29 8.89 -12.06
CA ALA A 228 -22.10 9.69 -12.35
C ALA A 228 -21.79 9.75 -13.85
N ALA A 229 -21.93 8.63 -14.57
CA ALA A 229 -21.77 8.57 -16.01
C ALA A 229 -22.85 9.35 -16.76
N ALA A 230 -24.09 9.38 -16.24
CA ALA A 230 -25.17 10.19 -16.81
C ALA A 230 -24.92 11.70 -16.62
N SER A 231 -24.58 12.12 -15.41
CA SER A 231 -24.22 13.51 -15.08
C SER A 231 -23.02 13.99 -15.90
N THR A 232 -22.03 13.12 -16.11
CA THR A 232 -20.86 13.43 -16.96
C THR A 232 -21.25 13.51 -18.44
N ALA A 233 -22.10 12.60 -18.93
CA ALA A 233 -22.55 12.61 -20.32
C ALA A 233 -23.31 13.89 -20.69
N GLU A 234 -24.17 14.38 -19.79
CA GLU A 234 -24.93 15.61 -20.01
C GLU A 234 -24.02 16.84 -20.18
N LYS A 235 -23.03 16.99 -19.30
CA LYS A 235 -22.03 18.07 -19.40
C LYS A 235 -21.18 17.97 -20.65
N VAL A 236 -20.79 16.75 -21.05
CA VAL A 236 -20.04 16.55 -22.29
C VAL A 236 -20.88 16.92 -23.51
N LEU A 237 -22.15 16.50 -23.55
CA LEU A 237 -23.08 16.85 -24.63
C LEU A 237 -23.35 18.35 -24.71
N GLU A 238 -23.33 19.08 -23.59
CA GLU A 238 -23.41 20.54 -23.59
C GLU A 238 -22.24 21.19 -24.35
N VAL A 239 -21.01 20.73 -24.11
CA VAL A 239 -19.82 21.25 -24.83
C VAL A 239 -19.89 20.94 -26.32
N TRP A 240 -20.33 19.73 -26.69
CA TRP A 240 -20.47 19.34 -28.09
C TRP A 240 -21.62 20.08 -28.81
N ARG A 241 -22.72 20.38 -28.12
CA ARG A 241 -23.81 21.22 -28.65
C ARG A 241 -23.33 22.64 -28.96
N ARG A 242 -22.43 23.20 -28.15
CA ARG A 242 -21.81 24.51 -28.40
C ARG A 242 -20.89 24.51 -29.63
N ALA A 243 -20.29 23.37 -29.96
CA ALA A 243 -19.49 23.18 -31.17
C ALA A 243 -20.33 22.93 -32.43
N ASN A 244 -21.67 22.89 -32.32
CA ASN A 244 -22.59 22.66 -33.43
C ASN A 244 -22.35 21.33 -34.21
N ILE A 245 -21.75 20.33 -33.56
CA ILE A 245 -21.48 19.02 -34.17
C ILE A 245 -22.54 18.00 -33.73
N PRO A 246 -23.18 17.26 -34.66
CA PRO A 246 -24.08 16.17 -34.34
C PRO A 246 -23.40 15.08 -33.51
N THR A 247 -23.91 14.88 -32.29
CA THR A 247 -23.44 13.86 -31.36
C THR A 247 -24.18 12.53 -31.56
N SER A 248 -23.52 11.43 -31.22
CA SER A 248 -24.17 10.12 -31.07
C SER A 248 -25.18 10.09 -29.91
N ASP A 249 -26.01 9.06 -29.84
CA ASP A 249 -27.01 8.88 -28.78
C ASP A 249 -26.41 8.94 -27.37
N VAL A 250 -27.16 9.53 -26.42
CA VAL A 250 -26.79 9.64 -24.99
C VAL A 250 -26.38 8.29 -24.40
N SER A 251 -27.07 7.21 -24.79
CA SER A 251 -26.77 5.84 -24.36
C SER A 251 -25.40 5.35 -24.81
N TRP A 252 -24.97 5.71 -26.03
CA TRP A 252 -23.65 5.36 -26.54
C TRP A 252 -22.55 6.15 -25.83
N VAL A 253 -22.79 7.45 -25.58
CA VAL A 253 -21.87 8.30 -24.80
C VAL A 253 -21.65 7.74 -23.41
N LYS A 254 -22.71 7.36 -22.69
CA LYS A 254 -22.63 6.70 -21.38
C LYS A 254 -21.77 5.44 -21.43
N LYS A 255 -22.00 4.55 -22.41
CA LYS A 255 -21.20 3.33 -22.58
C LYS A 255 -19.73 3.65 -22.80
N LYS A 256 -19.41 4.68 -23.59
CA LYS A 256 -18.04 5.09 -23.86
C LYS A 256 -17.34 5.64 -22.61
N ILE A 257 -18.04 6.44 -21.80
CA ILE A 257 -17.55 6.96 -20.52
C ILE A 257 -17.29 5.82 -19.53
N LEU A 258 -18.21 4.85 -19.44
CA LEU A 258 -18.05 3.68 -18.57
C LEU A 258 -16.84 2.83 -18.97
N LYS A 259 -16.65 2.60 -20.27
CA LYS A 259 -15.48 1.88 -20.79
C LYS A 259 -14.17 2.56 -20.40
N LEU A 260 -14.11 3.90 -20.52
CA LEU A 260 -12.94 4.68 -20.10
C LEU A 260 -12.64 4.52 -18.60
N TYR A 261 -13.68 4.48 -17.75
CA TYR A 261 -13.53 4.22 -16.32
C TYR A 261 -13.07 2.79 -16.02
N GLU A 262 -13.56 1.80 -16.76
CA GLU A 262 -13.14 0.39 -16.62
C GLU A 262 -11.67 0.19 -17.00
N GLU A 263 -11.22 0.79 -18.11
CA GLU A 263 -9.82 0.82 -18.54
C GLU A 263 -8.93 1.43 -17.45
N TYR A 264 -9.33 2.58 -16.92
CA TYR A 264 -8.67 3.23 -15.79
C TYR A 264 -8.60 2.32 -14.54
N GLY A 265 -9.73 1.69 -14.19
CA GLY A 265 -9.83 0.79 -13.04
C GLY A 265 -8.96 -0.47 -13.18
N ALA A 266 -8.86 -1.02 -14.39
CA ALA A 266 -7.99 -2.16 -14.69
C ALA A 266 -6.51 -1.80 -14.47
N LEU A 267 -6.07 -0.63 -14.95
CA LEU A 267 -4.72 -0.12 -14.73
C LEU A 267 -4.45 0.16 -13.25
N ALA A 268 -5.43 0.69 -12.53
CA ALA A 268 -5.30 0.94 -11.09
C ALA A 268 -5.12 -0.34 -10.27
N LYS A 269 -5.69 -1.47 -10.72
CA LYS A 269 -5.48 -2.80 -10.10
C LYS A 269 -4.07 -3.34 -10.34
N SER A 270 -3.46 -3.05 -11.49
CA SER A 270 -2.10 -3.48 -11.81
C SER A 270 -1.00 -2.52 -11.31
N LYS A 271 -1.34 -1.47 -10.53
CA LYS A 271 -0.41 -0.43 -10.05
C LYS A 271 0.92 -0.93 -9.45
N SER A 272 0.89 -2.09 -8.77
CA SER A 272 2.05 -2.68 -8.10
C SER A 272 2.91 -3.59 -8.99
N ARG A 273 2.41 -3.99 -10.17
CA ARG A 273 3.14 -4.85 -11.11
C ARG A 273 4.02 -3.98 -12.00
N LYS A 274 5.32 -4.28 -12.05
CA LYS A 274 6.32 -3.61 -12.89
C LYS A 274 6.77 -4.56 -14.00
N THR A 275 5.84 -4.88 -14.90
CA THR A 275 6.11 -5.68 -16.11
C THR A 275 6.08 -4.75 -17.30
N GLU A 276 6.98 -4.95 -18.25
CA GLU A 276 7.12 -4.13 -19.47
C GLU A 276 5.78 -3.98 -20.23
N THR A 277 4.99 -5.05 -20.30
CA THR A 277 3.65 -5.05 -20.92
C THR A 277 2.62 -4.16 -20.19
N GLU A 278 2.73 -4.02 -18.87
CA GLU A 278 1.84 -3.16 -18.08
C GLU A 278 2.33 -1.71 -18.06
N GLU A 279 3.64 -1.48 -18.21
CA GLU A 279 4.22 -0.16 -18.42
C GLU A 279 3.83 0.41 -19.79
N MET A 280 3.90 -0.41 -20.85
CA MET A 280 3.45 -0.03 -22.19
C MET A 280 1.97 0.34 -22.21
N LYS A 281 1.10 -0.46 -21.56
CA LYS A 281 -0.33 -0.13 -21.42
C LYS A 281 -0.57 1.19 -20.70
N ARG A 282 0.23 1.51 -19.68
CA ARG A 282 0.14 2.80 -18.97
C ARG A 282 0.63 3.97 -19.81
N CYS A 283 1.67 3.77 -20.62
CA CYS A 283 2.15 4.78 -21.56
C CYS A 283 1.05 5.09 -22.59
N ILE A 284 0.59 4.07 -23.31
CA ILE A 284 -0.48 4.20 -24.31
C ILE A 284 -1.73 4.86 -23.71
N PHE A 285 -2.14 4.42 -22.50
CA PHE A 285 -3.30 5.02 -21.85
C PHE A 285 -3.06 6.48 -21.51
N ARG A 286 -1.89 6.84 -20.96
CA ARG A 286 -1.52 8.22 -20.62
C ARG A 286 -1.55 9.12 -21.85
N ASP A 287 -0.94 8.67 -22.94
CA ASP A 287 -0.90 9.41 -24.20
C ASP A 287 -2.35 9.61 -24.72
N SER A 288 -3.18 8.57 -24.64
CA SER A 288 -4.60 8.66 -25.01
C SER A 288 -5.45 9.59 -24.14
N LEU A 289 -4.95 10.08 -22.98
CA LEU A 289 -5.71 11.01 -22.14
C LEU A 289 -5.71 12.43 -22.73
N GLU A 290 -4.72 12.74 -23.58
CA GLU A 290 -4.61 14.05 -24.23
C GLU A 290 -5.55 14.16 -25.44
N ASP A 291 -5.86 13.03 -26.08
CA ASP A 291 -6.79 12.92 -27.20
C ASP A 291 -8.21 13.39 -26.85
N ILE A 292 -8.92 13.86 -27.88
CA ILE A 292 -10.33 14.25 -27.77
C ILE A 292 -11.23 13.07 -27.39
N PHE A 293 -12.26 13.34 -26.58
CA PHE A 293 -13.31 12.36 -26.33
C PHE A 293 -14.34 12.40 -27.47
N ASP A 294 -14.01 11.76 -28.60
CA ASP A 294 -14.81 11.85 -29.83
C ASP A 294 -16.22 11.26 -29.67
N ILE A 295 -17.27 12.08 -29.76
CA ILE A 295 -18.68 11.67 -29.71
C ILE A 295 -19.40 11.93 -31.05
N ALA A 296 -18.67 12.43 -32.06
CA ALA A 296 -19.26 12.74 -33.35
C ALA A 296 -20.02 11.52 -33.89
N HIS A 297 -21.23 11.76 -34.38
CA HIS A 297 -22.01 10.71 -35.04
C HIS A 297 -21.22 10.17 -36.25
N SER A 298 -21.32 8.88 -36.57
CA SER A 298 -20.56 8.28 -37.68
C SER A 298 -20.81 8.95 -39.03
N LYS A 299 -22.01 9.53 -39.21
CA LYS A 299 -22.42 10.33 -40.37
C LYS A 299 -22.23 11.84 -40.21
N ALA A 300 -21.53 12.30 -39.17
CA ALA A 300 -21.32 13.74 -38.93
C ALA A 300 -20.56 14.39 -40.10
N MET A 301 -19.60 13.68 -40.72
CA MET A 301 -18.87 14.19 -41.89
C MET A 301 -19.76 14.31 -43.14
N GLU A 302 -20.81 13.49 -43.23
CA GLU A 302 -21.78 13.46 -44.34
C GLU A 302 -22.97 14.43 -44.13
N ALA A 303 -23.18 14.88 -42.90
CA ALA A 303 -24.24 15.81 -42.57
C ALA A 303 -23.97 17.20 -43.17
N LYS A 304 -25.05 17.97 -43.42
CA LYS A 304 -25.03 19.37 -43.87
C LYS A 304 -24.55 20.32 -42.77
N ILE A 305 -23.36 20.08 -42.26
CA ILE A 305 -22.64 20.91 -41.28
C ILE A 305 -21.81 21.94 -42.05
N PRO A 306 -21.63 23.18 -41.53
CA PRO A 306 -20.69 24.14 -42.09
C PRO A 306 -19.29 23.53 -42.26
N GLU A 307 -18.61 23.89 -43.35
CA GLU A 307 -17.26 23.40 -43.65
C GLU A 307 -16.24 23.84 -42.57
N GLU A 308 -16.47 25.00 -41.96
CA GLU A 308 -15.69 25.53 -40.82
C GLU A 308 -15.76 24.61 -39.58
N ASP A 309 -16.96 24.10 -39.24
CA ASP A 309 -17.16 23.20 -38.10
C ASP A 309 -16.58 21.81 -38.35
N LYS A 310 -16.54 21.36 -39.62
CA LYS A 310 -15.87 20.10 -40.03
C LYS A 310 -14.35 20.23 -39.93
N ALA A 311 -13.80 21.33 -40.45
CA ALA A 311 -12.37 21.64 -40.35
C ALA A 311 -11.92 21.81 -38.88
N PHE A 312 -12.78 22.38 -38.03
CA PHE A 312 -12.54 22.47 -36.60
C PHE A 312 -12.45 21.09 -35.93
N LEU A 313 -13.34 20.15 -36.27
CA LEU A 313 -13.29 18.79 -35.74
C LEU A 313 -12.04 18.02 -36.20
N GLU A 314 -11.64 18.17 -37.46
CA GLU A 314 -10.42 17.55 -37.99
C GLU A 314 -9.15 18.12 -37.34
N ALA A 315 -9.05 19.44 -37.21
CA ALA A 315 -7.92 20.09 -36.53
C ALA A 315 -7.80 19.66 -35.06
N GLN A 316 -8.93 19.46 -34.36
CA GLN A 316 -8.91 18.96 -32.98
C GLN A 316 -8.61 17.46 -32.86
N ARG A 317 -8.81 16.67 -33.91
CA ARG A 317 -8.37 15.26 -33.96
C ARG A 317 -6.87 15.13 -34.14
N GLU A 318 -6.24 16.05 -34.87
CA GLU A 318 -4.79 16.08 -35.08
C GLU A 318 -4.05 16.63 -33.86
N ASP A 319 -4.45 17.80 -33.39
CA ASP A 319 -3.94 18.39 -32.15
C ASP A 319 -5.05 19.16 -31.45
N ARG A 320 -5.46 18.65 -30.28
CA ARG A 320 -6.47 19.28 -29.43
C ARG A 320 -6.09 20.72 -29.04
N GLN A 321 -4.80 21.06 -29.03
CA GLN A 321 -4.32 22.40 -28.67
C GLN A 321 -4.33 23.41 -29.82
N SER A 322 -4.45 22.95 -31.06
CA SER A 322 -4.31 23.76 -32.28
C SER A 322 -5.43 24.79 -32.46
N CYS A 323 -6.66 24.47 -32.05
CA CYS A 323 -7.86 25.26 -32.39
C CYS A 323 -8.82 25.44 -31.20
N SER A 324 -9.45 26.62 -31.11
CA SER A 324 -10.44 26.97 -30.07
C SER A 324 -11.76 27.47 -30.68
N MET A 325 -12.88 27.18 -30.00
CA MET A 325 -14.25 27.55 -30.41
C MET A 325 -14.51 29.07 -30.46
N SER A 326 -13.55 29.92 -30.08
CA SER A 326 -13.71 31.38 -29.93
C SER A 326 -13.10 32.21 -31.07
N GLY A 327 -12.56 31.57 -32.11
CA GLY A 327 -11.74 32.22 -33.14
C GLY A 327 -12.43 33.28 -33.99
N VAL A 328 -13.76 33.27 -34.11
CA VAL A 328 -14.51 34.23 -34.94
C VAL A 328 -15.02 35.41 -34.11
N ASP A 329 -15.59 35.15 -32.93
CA ASP A 329 -16.16 36.19 -32.07
C ASP A 329 -15.11 37.12 -31.45
N GLU A 330 -13.91 36.61 -31.14
CA GLU A 330 -12.84 37.43 -30.56
C GLU A 330 -12.14 38.31 -31.63
N LYS A 331 -12.08 37.84 -32.88
CA LYS A 331 -11.65 38.64 -34.03
C LYS A 331 -12.68 39.72 -34.36
N LEU A 332 -13.98 39.41 -34.25
CA LEU A 332 -15.04 40.39 -34.45
C LEU A 332 -15.04 41.44 -33.33
N LYS A 333 -14.90 41.03 -32.05
CA LYS A 333 -14.77 41.95 -30.90
C LYS A 333 -13.51 42.82 -30.96
N ARG A 334 -12.38 42.28 -31.43
CA ARG A 334 -11.16 43.07 -31.69
C ARG A 334 -11.31 44.02 -32.88
N ALA A 335 -12.12 43.67 -33.88
CA ALA A 335 -12.40 44.52 -35.03
C ALA A 335 -13.45 45.61 -34.73
N THR A 336 -14.40 45.35 -33.84
CA THR A 336 -15.47 46.31 -33.48
C THR A 336 -15.13 47.21 -32.29
N GLY A 337 -13.99 47.01 -31.62
CA GLY A 337 -13.48 47.96 -30.64
C GLY A 337 -14.33 48.15 -29.39
N GLU A 338 -15.19 47.18 -29.05
CA GLU A 338 -15.93 47.21 -27.78
C GLU A 338 -15.14 46.42 -26.73
N ALA A 339 -14.16 47.11 -26.14
CA ALA A 339 -13.54 46.72 -24.88
C ALA A 339 -14.23 47.49 -23.75
N THR A 340 -15.01 46.77 -22.94
CA THR A 340 -15.24 47.10 -21.52
C THR A 340 -15.14 45.82 -20.72
#